data_AF-A0A5P2BPL9-F1
#
_entry.id   AF-A0A5P2BPL9-F1
#
_cell.length_a   1.000
_cell.length_b   1.000
_cell.length_c   1.000
_cell.angle_alpha   90.00
_cell.angle_beta   90.00
_cell.angle_gamma   90.00
#
_symmetry.space_group_name_H-M   'P 1'
#
loop_
_entity.id
_entity.type
_entity.pdbx_description
1 polymer ?
#
loop_
_entity_poly.entity_id
_entity_poly.type
_entity_poly.pdbx_seq_one_letter_code
_entity_poly.pdbx_strand_id
1 'polypeptide(L)'
;MGRRDAGLTAQQNKAAYGADGQSGCAARAQQELMRDVPKVNSDLVNEASLTAYKKSQQAPAVRKVFAAWRACMRSRGHDYVDPMAPNDDPRWTGEHPTHAETATAQDDVECKLKAHVVPVWWRADAALQRQTIKDHAERFQRIGDARDRYLKNAQRHSSSMKQ
;
A
#
# COMPACT_ATOMS: atom_id res chain seq x y z
N MET A 1 20.31 -9.38 1.62
CA MET A 1 20.33 -9.21 3.08
C MET A 1 20.04 -7.74 3.37
N GLY A 2 18.90 -7.42 3.99
CA GLY A 2 18.41 -6.04 4.09
C GLY A 2 19.08 -5.25 5.23
N ARG A 3 18.92 -3.92 5.24
CA ARG A 3 19.34 -3.04 6.36
C ARG A 3 18.86 -3.55 7.74
N ARG A 4 17.74 -4.28 7.77
CA ARG A 4 17.13 -4.85 8.99
C ARG A 4 17.97 -5.95 9.64
N ASP A 5 18.78 -6.68 8.87
CA ASP A 5 19.58 -7.80 9.35
C ASP A 5 21.04 -7.42 9.64
N ALA A 6 21.44 -6.19 9.33
CA ALA A 6 22.81 -5.71 9.44
C ALA A 6 23.35 -5.71 10.89
N GLY A 7 22.45 -5.72 11.89
CA GLY A 7 22.80 -5.79 13.30
C GLY A 7 22.93 -7.21 13.88
N LEU A 8 22.71 -8.27 13.08
CA LEU A 8 22.78 -9.65 13.58
C LEU A 8 24.24 -10.11 13.68
N THR A 9 24.60 -10.76 14.79
CA THR A 9 25.86 -11.52 14.87
C THR A 9 25.81 -12.73 13.93
N ALA A 10 26.97 -13.30 13.60
CA ALA A 10 27.04 -14.52 12.80
C ALA A 10 26.21 -15.68 13.38
N GLN A 11 26.19 -15.81 14.72
CA GLN A 11 25.38 -16.81 15.41
C GLN A 11 23.88 -16.52 15.27
N GLN A 12 23.45 -15.27 15.45
CA GLN A 12 22.06 -14.88 15.29
C GLN A 12 21.58 -15.03 13.84
N ASN A 13 22.45 -14.69 12.88
CA ASN A 13 22.16 -14.88 11.46
C ASN A 13 21.95 -16.37 11.12
N LYS A 14 22.87 -17.23 11.58
CA LYS A 14 22.73 -18.69 11.42
C LYS A 14 21.49 -19.24 12.11
N ALA A 15 21.11 -18.72 13.28
CA ALA A 15 19.88 -19.12 13.96
C ALA A 15 18.63 -18.67 13.18
N ALA A 16 18.62 -17.44 12.66
CA ALA A 16 17.50 -16.88 11.93
C ALA A 16 17.28 -17.55 10.57
N TYR A 17 18.35 -17.75 9.79
CA TYR A 17 18.28 -18.14 8.38
C TYR A 17 18.88 -19.52 8.08
N GLY A 18 19.49 -20.18 9.06
CA GLY A 18 20.23 -21.41 8.83
C GLY A 18 21.63 -21.18 8.24
N ALA A 19 22.43 -22.24 8.17
CA ALA A 19 23.72 -22.19 7.46
C ALA A 19 23.56 -22.23 5.93
N ASP A 20 22.43 -22.75 5.46
CA ASP A 20 22.03 -22.87 4.06
C ASP A 20 21.25 -21.64 3.55
N GLY A 21 20.91 -20.68 4.44
CA GLY A 21 20.07 -19.53 4.13
C GLY A 21 18.59 -19.88 3.87
N GLN A 22 18.19 -21.14 4.06
CA GLN A 22 16.84 -21.65 3.76
C GLN A 22 16.15 -22.26 4.98
N SER A 23 16.88 -22.44 6.08
CA SER A 23 16.39 -23.05 7.32
C SER A 23 16.32 -22.02 8.46
N GLY A 24 16.55 -22.45 9.71
CA GLY A 24 16.50 -21.57 10.88
C GLY A 24 15.08 -21.15 11.29
N CYS A 25 15.03 -20.18 12.21
CA CYS A 25 13.79 -19.70 12.80
C CYS A 25 12.84 -19.05 11.77
N ALA A 26 13.37 -18.35 10.77
CA ALA A 26 12.55 -17.71 9.74
C ALA A 26 11.77 -18.73 8.91
N ALA A 27 12.42 -19.84 8.51
CA ALA A 27 11.76 -20.91 7.77
C ALA A 27 10.69 -21.61 8.62
N ARG A 28 10.98 -21.87 9.90
CA ARG A 28 10.01 -22.47 10.85
C ARG A 28 8.81 -21.56 11.08
N ALA A 29 9.05 -20.27 11.32
CA ALA A 29 7.99 -19.28 11.46
C ALA A 29 7.13 -19.24 10.19
N GLN A 30 7.75 -19.20 9.01
CA GLN A 30 7.01 -19.24 7.75
C GLN A 30 6.14 -20.49 7.60
N GLN A 31 6.66 -21.67 7.96
CA GLN A 31 5.89 -22.91 7.95
C GLN A 31 4.69 -22.85 8.89
N GLU A 32 4.88 -22.35 10.12
CA GLU A 32 3.80 -22.21 11.11
C GLU A 32 2.75 -21.19 10.67
N LEU A 33 3.18 -20.07 10.10
CA LEU A 33 2.31 -19.01 9.57
C LEU A 33 1.48 -19.48 8.37
N MET A 34 2.06 -20.32 7.50
CA MET A 34 1.40 -20.85 6.31
C MET A 34 0.63 -22.15 6.55
N ARG A 35 0.71 -22.72 7.75
CA ARG A 35 0.04 -23.98 8.09
C ARG A 35 -1.46 -23.91 7.87
N ASP A 36 -1.94 -24.82 7.01
CA ASP A 36 -3.31 -24.96 6.53
C ASP A 36 -3.91 -23.68 5.92
N VAL A 37 -3.07 -22.75 5.46
CA VAL A 37 -3.53 -21.61 4.66
C VAL A 37 -3.87 -22.11 3.26
N PRO A 38 -5.13 -21.95 2.78
CA PRO A 38 -5.51 -22.29 1.42
C PRO A 38 -4.58 -21.65 0.38
N LYS A 39 -4.17 -22.44 -0.63
CA LYS A 39 -3.45 -21.91 -1.79
C LYS A 39 -4.41 -21.13 -2.67
N VAL A 40 -4.22 -19.82 -2.76
CA VAL A 40 -5.05 -18.91 -3.56
C VAL A 40 -4.17 -18.04 -4.44
N ASN A 41 -4.62 -17.78 -5.67
CA ASN A 41 -4.04 -16.73 -6.49
C ASN A 41 -4.63 -15.38 -6.04
N SER A 42 -3.79 -14.55 -5.43
CA SER A 42 -4.13 -13.21 -4.93
C SER A 42 -3.90 -12.08 -5.95
N ASP A 43 -3.51 -12.38 -7.20
CA ASP A 43 -3.22 -11.37 -8.23
C ASP A 43 -4.45 -10.48 -8.49
N LEU A 44 -5.64 -11.06 -8.39
CA LEU A 44 -6.91 -10.35 -8.53
C LEU A 44 -7.04 -9.17 -7.55
N VAL A 45 -6.44 -9.24 -6.34
CA VAL A 45 -6.50 -8.13 -5.37
C VAL A 45 -5.75 -6.90 -5.91
N ASN A 46 -4.56 -7.12 -6.45
CA ASN A 46 -3.72 -6.06 -7.01
C ASN A 46 -4.32 -5.52 -8.31
N GLU A 47 -4.78 -6.42 -9.18
CA GLU A 47 -5.46 -6.06 -10.44
C GLU A 47 -6.72 -5.23 -10.19
N ALA A 48 -7.58 -5.67 -9.26
CA ALA A 48 -8.80 -4.96 -8.89
C ALA A 48 -8.48 -3.56 -8.35
N SER A 49 -7.50 -3.45 -7.45
CA SER A 49 -7.06 -2.18 -6.87
C SER A 49 -6.52 -1.22 -7.93
N LEU A 50 -5.59 -1.67 -8.78
CA LEU A 50 -4.98 -0.83 -9.82
C LEU A 50 -6.00 -0.40 -10.87
N THR A 51 -6.92 -1.28 -11.26
CA THR A 51 -7.96 -0.99 -12.23
C THR A 51 -8.96 0.02 -11.69
N ALA A 52 -9.42 -0.17 -10.45
CA ALA A 52 -10.33 0.76 -9.78
C ALA A 52 -9.70 2.15 -9.57
N TYR A 53 -8.42 2.19 -9.17
CA TYR A 53 -7.63 3.41 -9.06
C TYR A 53 -7.57 4.17 -10.41
N LYS A 54 -7.14 3.53 -11.50
CA LYS A 54 -7.05 4.17 -12.82
C LYS A 54 -8.41 4.64 -13.34
N LYS A 55 -9.45 3.82 -13.18
CA LYS A 55 -10.80 4.14 -13.67
C LYS A 55 -11.48 5.24 -12.84
N SER A 56 -11.25 5.27 -11.53
CA SER A 56 -11.83 6.32 -10.67
C SER A 56 -11.31 7.72 -10.99
N GLN A 57 -10.05 7.86 -11.43
CA GLN A 57 -9.49 9.14 -11.90
C GLN A 57 -10.28 9.75 -13.06
N GLN A 58 -10.92 8.91 -13.88
CA GLN A 58 -11.69 9.34 -15.04
C GLN A 58 -13.14 9.73 -14.68
N ALA A 59 -13.61 9.40 -13.47
CA ALA A 59 -14.97 9.70 -13.05
C ALA A 59 -15.23 11.22 -13.09
N PRO A 60 -16.37 11.69 -13.62
CA PRO A 60 -16.65 13.12 -13.77
C PRO A 60 -16.51 13.93 -12.47
N ALA A 61 -16.95 13.36 -11.34
CA ALA A 61 -16.81 13.99 -10.02
C ALA A 61 -15.34 14.13 -9.59
N VAL A 62 -14.49 13.14 -9.92
CA VAL A 62 -13.06 13.16 -9.60
C VAL A 62 -12.32 14.18 -10.47
N ARG A 63 -12.59 14.19 -11.78
CA ARG A 63 -12.03 15.19 -12.70
C ARG A 63 -12.38 16.63 -12.27
N LYS A 64 -13.59 16.85 -11.74
CA LYS A 64 -14.02 18.15 -11.21
C LYS A 64 -13.17 18.60 -10.01
N VAL A 65 -12.94 17.73 -9.02
CA VAL A 65 -12.11 18.09 -7.86
C VAL A 65 -10.63 18.19 -8.22
N PHE A 66 -10.14 17.43 -9.20
CA PHE A 66 -8.78 17.58 -9.72
C PHE A 66 -8.58 18.96 -10.38
N ALA A 67 -9.56 19.43 -11.15
CA ALA A 67 -9.50 20.77 -11.72
C ALA A 67 -9.50 21.86 -10.64
N ALA A 68 -10.31 21.71 -9.58
CA ALA A 68 -10.34 22.65 -8.45
C ALA A 68 -9.02 22.64 -7.67
N TRP A 69 -8.44 21.46 -7.44
CA TRP A 69 -7.10 21.32 -6.85
C TRP A 69 -6.03 22.00 -7.69
N ARG A 70 -6.04 21.77 -9.01
CA ARG A 70 -5.08 22.38 -9.95
C ARG A 70 -5.16 23.90 -9.92
N ALA A 71 -6.37 24.46 -9.88
CA ALA A 71 -6.55 25.91 -9.75
C ALA A 71 -5.98 26.45 -8.43
N CYS A 72 -6.17 25.72 -7.33
CA CYS A 72 -5.58 26.06 -6.03
C CYS A 72 -4.04 26.03 -6.08
N MET A 73 -3.44 24.96 -6.62
CA MET A 73 -1.98 24.83 -6.75
C MET A 73 -1.39 25.93 -7.63
N ARG A 74 -2.06 26.28 -8.75
CA ARG A 74 -1.65 27.40 -9.62
C ARG A 74 -1.66 28.74 -8.89
N SER A 75 -2.64 28.98 -8.02
CA SER A 75 -2.67 30.21 -7.20
C SER A 75 -1.52 30.32 -6.21
N ARG A 76 -0.82 29.21 -5.95
CA ARG A 76 0.35 29.08 -5.06
C ARG A 76 1.67 28.96 -5.83
N GLY A 77 1.63 29.12 -7.15
CA GLY A 77 2.83 29.10 -8.00
C GLY A 77 3.23 27.72 -8.53
N HIS A 78 2.38 26.70 -8.37
CA HIS A 78 2.66 25.34 -8.85
C HIS A 78 1.84 25.00 -10.10
N ASP A 79 2.46 24.45 -11.15
CA ASP A 79 1.76 24.06 -12.38
C ASP A 79 1.67 22.54 -12.57
N TYR A 80 1.06 21.86 -11.61
CA TYR A 80 0.79 20.43 -11.72
C TYR A 80 -0.51 20.13 -12.45
N VAL A 81 -0.50 19.09 -13.28
CA VAL A 81 -1.65 18.69 -14.11
C VAL A 81 -2.74 17.94 -13.32
N ASP A 82 -2.34 17.15 -12.33
CA ASP A 82 -3.22 16.39 -11.45
C ASP A 82 -2.56 16.10 -10.09
N PRO A 83 -3.32 15.63 -9.08
CA PRO A 83 -2.83 15.46 -7.71
C PRO A 83 -1.74 14.40 -7.49
N MET A 84 -1.39 13.61 -8.52
CA MET A 84 -0.29 12.64 -8.48
C MET A 84 1.00 13.20 -9.06
N ALA A 85 0.92 14.19 -9.95
CA ALA A 85 2.09 14.81 -10.58
C ALA A 85 3.18 15.31 -9.61
N PRO A 86 2.88 15.83 -8.40
CA PRO A 86 3.93 16.17 -7.43
C PRO A 86 4.81 14.99 -6.99
N ASN A 87 4.27 13.76 -6.98
CA ASN A 87 5.03 12.57 -6.57
C ASN A 87 6.11 12.18 -7.59
N ASP A 88 5.90 12.54 -8.86
CA ASP A 88 6.78 12.21 -9.99
C ASP A 88 7.66 13.39 -10.39
N ASP A 89 7.69 14.46 -9.58
CA ASP A 89 8.48 15.64 -9.88
C ASP A 89 9.98 15.36 -9.66
N PRO A 90 10.82 15.46 -10.72
CA PRO A 90 12.24 15.13 -10.64
C PRO A 90 13.05 16.07 -9.74
N ARG A 91 12.47 17.16 -9.24
CA ARG A 91 13.09 18.02 -8.22
C ARG A 91 13.15 17.33 -6.84
N TRP A 92 12.31 16.33 -6.58
CA TRP A 92 12.13 15.68 -5.28
C TRP A 92 12.73 14.26 -5.24
N THR A 93 13.99 14.11 -5.66
CA THR A 93 14.66 12.78 -5.74
C THR A 93 15.72 12.55 -4.67
N GLY A 94 15.86 13.47 -3.70
CA GLY A 94 16.88 13.39 -2.65
C GLY A 94 16.55 12.38 -1.56
N GLU A 95 17.56 11.95 -0.80
CA GLU A 95 17.36 11.09 0.39
C GLU A 95 16.62 11.84 1.52
N HIS A 96 16.73 13.16 1.56
CA HIS A 96 16.10 14.02 2.55
C HIS A 96 15.26 15.10 1.86
N PRO A 97 14.07 15.41 2.40
CA PRO A 97 13.21 16.41 1.81
C PRO A 97 13.83 17.79 1.91
N THR A 98 13.76 18.55 0.82
CA THR A 98 14.19 19.95 0.82
C THR A 98 13.12 20.84 1.46
N HIS A 99 13.49 22.08 1.81
CA HIS A 99 12.51 23.09 2.24
C HIS A 99 11.45 23.36 1.16
N ALA A 100 11.86 23.40 -0.11
CA ALA A 100 10.96 23.63 -1.23
C ALA A 100 9.99 22.45 -1.45
N GLU A 101 10.47 21.22 -1.28
CA GLU A 101 9.65 20.01 -1.32
C GLU A 101 8.61 20.03 -0.20
N THR A 102 9.04 20.35 1.02
CA THR A 102 8.16 20.43 2.19
C THR A 102 7.07 21.49 2.00
N ALA A 103 7.43 22.68 1.53
CA ALA A 103 6.48 23.74 1.23
C ALA A 103 5.47 23.33 0.13
N THR A 104 5.95 22.68 -0.93
CA THR A 104 5.10 22.15 -2.01
C THR A 104 4.12 21.09 -1.50
N ALA A 105 4.57 20.19 -0.63
CA ALA A 105 3.73 19.17 -0.03
C ALA A 105 2.65 19.76 0.92
N GLN A 106 3.00 20.81 1.67
CA GLN A 106 2.03 21.55 2.50
C GLN A 106 0.94 22.20 1.63
N ASP A 107 1.34 22.91 0.57
CA ASP A 107 0.41 23.50 -0.39
C ASP A 107 -0.50 22.45 -1.04
N ASP A 108 0.06 21.30 -1.41
CA ASP A 108 -0.69 20.18 -2.00
C ASP A 108 -1.76 19.65 -1.04
N VAL A 109 -1.40 19.35 0.21
CA VAL A 109 -2.33 18.84 1.23
C VAL A 109 -3.47 19.83 1.48
N GLU A 110 -3.14 21.11 1.64
CA GLU A 110 -4.15 22.16 1.84
C GLU A 110 -5.07 22.31 0.62
N CYS A 111 -4.52 22.26 -0.60
CA CYS A 111 -5.33 22.30 -1.82
C CYS A 111 -6.21 21.05 -1.95
N LYS A 112 -5.71 19.86 -1.58
CA LYS A 112 -6.49 18.60 -1.56
C LYS A 112 -7.66 18.68 -0.59
N LEU A 113 -7.45 19.29 0.57
CA LEU A 113 -8.51 19.54 1.57
C LEU A 113 -9.55 20.52 1.03
N LYS A 114 -9.13 21.68 0.52
CA LYS A 114 -10.03 22.72 -0.02
C LYS A 114 -10.86 22.24 -1.21
N ALA A 115 -10.28 21.42 -2.08
CA ALA A 115 -10.96 20.87 -3.25
C ALA A 115 -11.69 19.54 -2.97
N HIS A 116 -11.61 19.01 -1.75
CA HIS A 116 -12.19 17.71 -1.36
C HIS A 116 -11.73 16.53 -2.23
N VAL A 117 -10.46 16.55 -2.67
CA VAL A 117 -9.90 15.52 -3.57
C VAL A 117 -10.03 14.13 -2.95
N VAL A 118 -9.50 13.95 -1.74
CA VAL A 118 -9.44 12.65 -1.05
C VAL A 118 -10.83 12.01 -0.89
N PRO A 119 -11.82 12.65 -0.25
CA PRO A 119 -13.12 12.01 -0.03
C PRO A 119 -13.89 11.74 -1.32
N VAL A 120 -13.78 12.60 -2.35
CA VAL A 120 -14.47 12.38 -3.63
C VAL A 120 -13.83 11.22 -4.40
N TRP A 121 -12.51 11.22 -4.50
CA TRP A 121 -11.78 10.18 -5.21
C TRP A 121 -11.89 8.82 -4.52
N TRP A 122 -11.71 8.76 -3.20
CA TRP A 122 -11.87 7.53 -2.42
C TRP A 122 -13.25 6.89 -2.61
N ARG A 123 -14.34 7.68 -2.61
CA ARG A 123 -15.69 7.13 -2.83
C ARG A 123 -15.83 6.50 -4.21
N ALA A 124 -15.28 7.15 -5.25
CA ALA A 124 -15.33 6.65 -6.62
C ALA A 124 -14.52 5.35 -6.77
N ASP A 125 -13.29 5.32 -6.24
CA ASP A 125 -12.44 4.13 -6.23
C ASP A 125 -13.09 2.98 -5.45
N ALA A 126 -13.51 3.23 -4.21
CA ALA A 126 -14.12 2.21 -3.38
C ALA A 126 -15.43 1.66 -3.96
N ALA A 127 -16.20 2.45 -4.72
CA ALA A 127 -17.38 1.97 -5.43
C ALA A 127 -17.01 0.94 -6.52
N LEU A 128 -15.94 1.20 -7.28
CA LEU A 128 -15.42 0.28 -8.29
C LEU A 128 -14.85 -0.99 -7.64
N GLN A 129 -14.05 -0.85 -6.58
CA GLN A 129 -13.52 -2.01 -5.85
C GLN A 129 -14.64 -2.88 -5.29
N ARG A 130 -15.67 -2.28 -4.67
CA ARG A 130 -16.85 -3.02 -4.18
C ARG A 130 -17.59 -3.74 -5.30
N GLN A 131 -17.67 -3.16 -6.50
CA GLN A 131 -18.27 -3.82 -7.64
C GLN A 131 -17.44 -5.04 -8.06
N THR A 132 -16.13 -4.88 -8.24
CA THR A 132 -15.23 -6.00 -8.58
C THR A 132 -15.28 -7.12 -7.53
N ILE A 133 -15.38 -6.78 -6.24
CA ILE A 133 -15.55 -7.77 -5.17
C ILE A 133 -16.86 -8.56 -5.34
N LYS A 134 -17.97 -7.90 -5.68
CA LYS A 134 -19.25 -8.57 -5.94
C LYS A 134 -19.17 -9.47 -7.17
N ASP A 135 -18.57 -8.98 -8.25
CA ASP A 135 -18.45 -9.72 -9.52
C ASP A 135 -17.55 -10.97 -9.39
N HIS A 136 -16.64 -10.98 -8.41
CA HIS A 136 -15.74 -12.09 -8.12
C HIS A 136 -15.88 -12.62 -6.68
N ALA A 137 -17.09 -12.61 -6.12
CA ALA A 137 -17.35 -12.86 -4.71
C ALA A 137 -16.69 -14.12 -4.16
N GLU A 138 -16.84 -15.27 -4.84
CA GLU A 138 -16.24 -16.54 -4.40
C GLU A 138 -14.71 -16.49 -4.36
N ARG A 139 -14.08 -15.83 -5.34
CA ARG A 139 -12.61 -15.74 -5.40
C ARG A 139 -12.09 -14.82 -4.29
N PHE A 140 -12.76 -13.69 -4.04
CA PHE A 140 -12.43 -12.81 -2.91
C PHE A 140 -12.71 -13.48 -1.56
N GLN A 141 -13.76 -14.29 -1.44
CA GLN A 141 -14.01 -15.07 -0.23
C GLN A 141 -12.86 -16.03 0.05
N ARG A 142 -12.43 -16.82 -0.94
CA ARG A 142 -11.27 -17.72 -0.77
C ARG A 142 -9.98 -16.98 -0.37
N ILE A 143 -9.75 -15.80 -0.94
CA ILE A 143 -8.61 -14.94 -0.56
C ILE A 143 -8.75 -14.47 0.89
N GLY A 144 -9.95 -14.07 1.29
CA GLY A 144 -10.29 -13.69 2.67
C GLY A 144 -10.05 -14.83 3.66
N ASP A 145 -10.53 -16.03 3.35
CA ASP A 145 -10.34 -17.23 4.19
C ASP A 145 -8.85 -17.55 4.37
N ALA A 146 -8.06 -17.42 3.30
CA ALA A 146 -6.61 -17.61 3.36
C ALA A 146 -5.91 -16.58 4.24
N ARG A 147 -6.25 -15.29 4.08
CA ARG A 147 -5.74 -14.21 4.94
C ARG A 147 -6.11 -14.45 6.40
N ASP A 148 -7.36 -14.80 6.69
CA ASP A 148 -7.84 -14.97 8.05
C ASP A 148 -7.17 -16.16 8.73
N ARG A 149 -6.92 -17.24 7.99
CA ARG A 149 -6.14 -18.37 8.50
C ARG A 149 -4.70 -17.98 8.83
N TYR A 150 -4.05 -17.23 7.93
CA TYR A 150 -2.69 -16.72 8.15
C TYR A 150 -2.63 -15.83 9.41
N LEU A 151 -3.57 -14.88 9.56
CA LEU A 151 -3.60 -13.98 10.72
C LEU A 151 -3.85 -14.73 12.04
N LYS A 152 -4.71 -15.76 12.04
CA LYS A 152 -4.90 -16.64 13.20
C LYS A 152 -3.61 -17.39 13.56
N ASN A 153 -2.84 -17.86 12.56
CA ASN A 153 -1.54 -18.47 12.80
C ASN A 153 -0.55 -17.46 13.41
N ALA A 154 -0.50 -16.23 12.87
CA ALA A 154 0.39 -15.16 13.36
C ALA A 154 0.09 -14.76 14.80
N GLN A 155 -1.19 -14.63 15.16
CA GLN A 155 -1.61 -14.34 16.54
C GLN A 155 -1.17 -15.44 17.51
N ARG A 156 -1.39 -16.72 17.16
CA ARG A 156 -0.95 -17.85 17.99
C ARG A 156 0.56 -17.87 18.19
N HIS A 157 1.32 -17.68 17.11
CA HIS A 157 2.77 -17.65 17.17
C HIS A 157 3.27 -16.50 18.07
N SER A 158 2.69 -15.31 17.93
CA SER A 158 3.00 -14.14 18.77
C SER A 158 2.70 -14.36 20.25
N SER A 159 1.59 -15.04 20.57
CA SER A 159 1.23 -15.40 21.95
C SER A 159 2.13 -16.50 22.55
N SER A 160 2.68 -17.39 21.72
CA SER A 160 3.60 -18.44 22.15
C SER A 160 5.00 -17.90 22.45
N MET A 161 5.41 -16.77 21.85
CA MET A 161 6.72 -16.15 22.11
C MET A 161 6.75 -15.26 23.37
N LYS A 162 5.58 -14.94 23.94
CA LYS A 162 5.45 -14.12 25.16
C LYS A 162 5.43 -14.93 26.46
N GLN A 163 5.35 -16.26 26.34
CA GLN A 163 5.44 -17.22 27.44
C GLN A 163 6.87 -17.76 27.51
#